data_AF-A0A9X1UY81-F1
#
_entry.id   AF-A0A9X1UY81-F1
#
_cell.length_a   1.000
_cell.length_b   1.000
_cell.length_c   1.000
_cell.angle_alpha   90.00
_cell.angle_beta   90.00
_cell.angle_gamma   90.00
#
_symmetry.space_group_name_H-M   'P 1'
#
loop_
_entity.id
_entity.type
_entity.pdbx_description
1 polymer ?
#
loop_
_entity_poly.entity_id
_entity_poly.type
_entity_poly.pdbx_seq_one_letter_code
_entity_poly.pdbx_strand_id
1 'polypeptide(L)'
;MRNYKTPGVYVEELSLLPPSVAQVETAIPAFIGYTEMAKGIDDEDLTNKPVRIKSLLEYEQLFGKDFLQELTVILSNDEPYRPRQVSFTSEENPYRMYNSLKLFFANGGGPCYIVSVGTFEEGGAGPVLDAIDDYSELKKGLDEIRKIDEITLILFPEADKLTDTAKFDLYKDALAQCASLQDRFCIFDVEDDDVSGITFRNNIGISNLSYGAAYYPYLNTSLNYSYRPSNIYFQHTATNAFNGISMDKLQKLAEVLEMESHIETAKTQAENAQSNAGSLTKPGKLREFRVAFSATEKAVQSASEAKDLVEDGGFTSSDFDDAETKLEEVRSENISTTSVVDDIDGAITKLVAACEDVRNAIASILAQINTETGVVAAHNENIREFYTGSFLASIENLLKDFKLKMPPSGAIAGIYAMVDETRGVWKSPANVSLNLVAGPSVKIDSLVNDNFNVHSSGKSINVIRSFTGKGTLVWGARTLDGNSNEWRYISVRRFYNMVEESVKEASEQFVFEPNDANTWVKVKAMIENFLILQWRAGALMGSKPEHAFFVKIGLGETMTQDDVLNGKMIVEIGLAVTRPAEFIILRFSHKMLEA
;
A
#
# COMPACT_ATOMS: atom_id res chain seq x y z
N MET A 1 -27.62 -22.79 -50.37
CA MET A 1 -27.43 -22.17 -51.71
C MET A 1 -28.75 -21.62 -52.22
N ARG A 2 -28.78 -20.38 -52.71
CA ARG A 2 -29.97 -19.84 -53.39
C ARG A 2 -30.09 -20.50 -54.76
N ASN A 3 -31.29 -20.95 -55.12
CA ASN A 3 -31.57 -21.49 -56.44
C ASN A 3 -31.80 -20.34 -57.43
N TYR A 4 -30.82 -20.10 -58.30
CA TYR A 4 -30.92 -19.13 -59.39
C TYR A 4 -31.82 -19.67 -60.50
N LYS A 5 -32.95 -19.01 -60.76
CA LYS A 5 -33.98 -19.45 -61.73
C LYS A 5 -34.02 -18.62 -63.03
N THR A 6 -33.13 -17.65 -63.17
CA THR A 6 -33.11 -16.73 -64.32
C THR A 6 -31.68 -16.56 -64.83
N PRO A 7 -31.44 -16.50 -66.15
CA PRO A 7 -30.12 -16.19 -66.69
C PRO A 7 -29.74 -14.73 -66.37
N GLY A 8 -28.60 -14.51 -65.71
CA GLY A 8 -28.10 -13.18 -65.36
C GLY A 8 -26.72 -13.24 -64.69
N VAL A 9 -26.08 -12.08 -64.51
CA VAL A 9 -24.85 -11.96 -63.70
C VAL A 9 -25.26 -11.66 -62.27
N TYR A 10 -24.83 -12.49 -61.34
CA TYR A 10 -25.08 -12.34 -59.90
C TYR A 10 -23.77 -11.98 -59.20
N VAL A 11 -23.84 -11.00 -58.31
CA VAL A 11 -22.74 -10.64 -57.41
C VAL A 11 -23.15 -11.10 -56.02
N GLU A 12 -22.32 -11.95 -55.41
CA GLU A 12 -22.45 -12.36 -54.02
C GLU A 12 -21.28 -11.78 -53.24
N GLU A 13 -21.55 -11.20 -52.07
CA GLU A 13 -20.52 -10.93 -51.08
C GLU A 13 -20.33 -12.18 -50.23
N LEU A 14 -19.30 -12.96 -50.56
CA LEU A 14 -18.78 -14.00 -49.68
C LEU A 14 -17.79 -13.35 -48.72
N SER A 15 -18.16 -13.20 -47.46
CA SER A 15 -17.18 -12.82 -46.42
C SER A 15 -16.20 -13.98 -46.24
N LEU A 16 -14.99 -13.81 -46.78
CA LEU A 16 -13.88 -14.76 -46.70
C LEU A 16 -12.89 -14.43 -45.58
N LEU A 17 -13.16 -13.38 -44.79
CA LEU A 17 -12.28 -13.04 -43.67
C LEU A 17 -12.34 -14.18 -42.66
N PRO A 18 -11.21 -14.85 -42.39
CA PRO A 18 -11.18 -15.85 -41.34
C PRO A 18 -11.46 -15.14 -40.00
N PRO A 19 -12.21 -15.77 -39.09
CA PRO A 19 -12.33 -15.27 -37.73
C PRO A 19 -10.94 -15.19 -37.11
N SER A 20 -10.75 -14.23 -36.21
CA SER A 20 -9.47 -13.94 -35.56
C SER A 20 -9.55 -14.27 -34.08
N VAL A 21 -8.45 -14.77 -33.53
CA VAL A 21 -8.27 -14.89 -32.08
C VAL A 21 -7.84 -13.53 -31.53
N ALA A 22 -8.62 -12.98 -30.60
CA ALA A 22 -8.19 -11.86 -29.78
C ALA A 22 -7.32 -12.38 -28.63
N GLN A 23 -6.28 -11.64 -28.27
CA GLN A 23 -5.46 -11.97 -27.11
C GLN A 23 -6.20 -11.53 -25.85
N VAL A 24 -6.38 -12.44 -24.89
CA VAL A 24 -6.93 -12.11 -23.57
C VAL A 24 -5.91 -11.37 -22.70
N GLU A 25 -6.42 -10.67 -21.69
CA GLU A 25 -5.62 -10.01 -20.67
C GLU A 25 -4.77 -11.03 -19.91
N THR A 26 -3.53 -10.68 -19.53
CA THR A 26 -2.57 -11.65 -18.99
C THR A 26 -2.16 -11.41 -17.55
N ALA A 27 -2.43 -10.22 -17.00
CA ALA A 27 -1.97 -9.79 -15.68
C ALA A 27 -2.99 -8.88 -14.98
N ILE A 28 -4.21 -9.38 -14.82
CA ILE A 28 -5.26 -8.74 -14.03
C ILE A 28 -5.37 -9.49 -12.70
N PRO A 29 -4.81 -8.93 -11.61
CA PRO A 29 -4.81 -9.58 -10.32
C PRO A 29 -6.12 -9.41 -9.56
N ALA A 30 -6.47 -10.41 -8.76
CA ALA A 30 -7.42 -10.32 -7.69
C ALA A 30 -6.71 -10.31 -6.33
N PHE A 31 -6.88 -9.21 -5.60
CA PHE A 31 -6.44 -9.08 -4.21
C PHE A 31 -7.60 -9.48 -3.29
N ILE A 32 -7.40 -10.54 -2.52
CA ILE A 32 -8.42 -11.09 -1.61
C ILE A 32 -7.93 -10.87 -0.17
N GLY A 33 -8.68 -10.11 0.62
CA GLY A 33 -8.24 -9.73 1.96
C GLY A 33 -9.17 -8.72 2.63
N TYR A 34 -8.66 -8.04 3.65
CA TYR A 34 -9.45 -7.15 4.52
C TYR A 34 -9.28 -5.68 4.12
N THR A 35 -10.32 -4.87 4.33
CA THR A 35 -10.34 -3.45 3.98
C THR A 35 -10.87 -2.60 5.12
N GLU A 36 -10.69 -1.28 5.09
CA GLU A 36 -11.26 -0.40 6.12
C GLU A 36 -12.79 -0.37 6.00
N MET A 37 -13.29 -0.29 4.77
CA MET A 37 -14.70 -0.35 4.45
C MET A 37 -14.94 -1.17 3.19
N ALA A 38 -16.20 -1.46 2.88
CA ALA A 38 -16.60 -2.12 1.63
C ALA A 38 -17.93 -1.54 1.17
N LYS A 39 -17.91 -0.29 0.68
CA LYS A 39 -19.12 0.48 0.37
C LYS A 39 -19.05 1.07 -1.03
N GLY A 40 -20.09 0.82 -1.82
CA GLY A 40 -20.25 1.39 -3.15
C GLY A 40 -20.61 2.87 -3.10
N ILE A 41 -20.64 3.50 -4.28
CA ILE A 41 -20.99 4.93 -4.43
C ILE A 41 -22.38 5.23 -3.86
N ASP A 42 -23.31 4.28 -3.95
CA ASP A 42 -24.68 4.37 -3.44
C ASP A 42 -24.86 3.69 -2.05
N ASP A 43 -23.78 3.57 -1.26
CA ASP A 43 -23.74 2.90 0.06
C ASP A 43 -24.16 1.41 0.02
N GLU A 44 -24.02 0.78 -1.15
CA GLU A 44 -24.21 -0.66 -1.29
C GLU A 44 -23.07 -1.44 -0.66
N ASP A 45 -23.39 -2.53 0.04
CA ASP A 45 -22.38 -3.41 0.65
C ASP A 45 -21.61 -4.17 -0.44
N LEU A 46 -20.29 -3.98 -0.47
CA LEU A 46 -19.35 -4.62 -1.41
C LEU A 46 -18.63 -5.83 -0.80
N THR A 47 -18.95 -6.23 0.43
CA THR A 47 -18.32 -7.36 1.10
C THR A 47 -18.55 -8.66 0.31
N ASN A 48 -17.47 -9.43 0.11
CA ASN A 48 -17.42 -10.64 -0.72
C ASN A 48 -17.90 -10.45 -2.18
N LYS A 49 -17.84 -9.22 -2.71
CA LYS A 49 -18.12 -8.95 -4.12
C LYS A 49 -16.81 -8.55 -4.83
N PRO A 50 -16.39 -9.27 -5.89
CA PRO A 50 -15.25 -8.84 -6.69
C PRO A 50 -15.55 -7.51 -7.40
N VAL A 51 -14.81 -6.46 -7.04
CA VAL A 51 -14.96 -5.12 -7.64
C VAL A 51 -13.70 -4.79 -8.44
N ARG A 52 -13.90 -4.45 -9.71
CA ARG A 52 -12.81 -4.05 -10.61
C ARG A 52 -12.49 -2.58 -10.39
N ILE A 53 -11.25 -2.27 -10.04
CA ILE A 53 -10.73 -0.92 -9.89
C ILE A 53 -9.61 -0.65 -10.90
N LYS A 54 -9.34 0.62 -11.19
CA LYS A 54 -8.30 1.07 -12.11
C LYS A 54 -7.21 1.90 -11.45
N SER A 55 -7.44 2.37 -10.22
CA SER A 55 -6.51 3.25 -9.52
C SER A 55 -6.64 3.12 -8.01
N LEU A 56 -5.59 3.55 -7.30
CA LEU A 56 -5.61 3.64 -5.84
C LEU A 56 -6.66 4.65 -5.33
N LEU A 57 -6.96 5.72 -6.08
CA LEU A 57 -8.00 6.68 -5.69
C LEU A 57 -9.39 6.03 -5.66
N GLU A 58 -9.68 5.19 -6.66
CA GLU A 58 -10.93 4.42 -6.71
C GLU A 58 -10.99 3.39 -5.57
N TYR A 59 -9.85 2.77 -5.22
CA TYR A 59 -9.77 1.95 -4.02
C TYR A 59 -10.12 2.74 -2.76
N GLU A 60 -9.49 3.90 -2.54
CA GLU A 60 -9.73 4.72 -1.35
C GLU A 60 -11.20 5.14 -1.20
N GLN A 61 -11.88 5.38 -2.32
CA GLN A 61 -13.30 5.75 -2.32
C GLN A 61 -14.23 4.60 -1.91
N LEU A 62 -13.91 3.37 -2.28
CA LEU A 62 -14.79 2.20 -2.09
C LEU A 62 -14.42 1.34 -0.88
N PHE A 63 -13.13 1.31 -0.55
CA PHE A 63 -12.53 0.38 0.41
C PHE A 63 -11.75 1.05 1.54
N GLY A 64 -11.52 2.36 1.43
CA GLY A 64 -10.81 3.15 2.43
C GLY A 64 -9.28 3.05 2.35
N LYS A 65 -8.61 3.30 3.47
CA LYS A 65 -7.17 3.48 3.60
C LYS A 65 -6.57 2.41 4.51
N ASP A 66 -5.31 2.66 4.88
CA ASP A 66 -4.56 1.83 5.81
C ASP A 66 -5.14 1.91 7.23
N PHE A 67 -4.87 0.88 8.02
CA PHE A 67 -5.13 0.93 9.44
C PHE A 67 -4.18 1.91 10.15
N LEU A 68 -4.70 2.63 11.15
CA LEU A 68 -3.90 3.55 11.97
C LEU A 68 -3.18 2.80 13.09
N GLN A 69 -1.88 2.62 12.94
CA GLN A 69 -1.04 1.89 13.88
C GLN A 69 -0.86 2.67 15.19
N GLU A 70 -1.04 1.98 16.31
CA GLU A 70 -0.63 2.47 17.63
C GLU A 70 0.87 2.22 17.85
N LEU A 71 1.57 3.30 18.19
CA LEU A 71 3.02 3.31 18.34
C LEU A 71 3.40 3.89 19.71
N THR A 72 4.49 3.36 20.25
CA THR A 72 5.06 3.82 21.51
C THR A 72 6.46 4.36 21.28
N VAL A 73 6.70 5.60 21.70
CA VAL A 73 8.01 6.22 21.77
C VAL A 73 8.61 5.93 23.15
N ILE A 74 9.68 5.15 23.16
CA ILE A 74 10.46 4.84 24.37
C ILE A 74 11.44 5.98 24.63
N LEU A 75 11.36 6.57 25.81
CA LEU A 75 12.21 7.68 26.23
C LEU A 75 13.48 7.20 26.97
N SER A 76 14.52 8.03 27.00
CA SER A 76 15.73 7.77 27.78
C SER A 76 15.46 7.88 29.27
N ASN A 77 16.17 7.10 30.09
CA ASN A 77 16.01 7.09 31.55
C ASN A 77 16.40 8.43 32.22
N ASP A 78 17.36 9.13 31.63
CA ASP A 78 17.87 10.40 32.16
C ASP A 78 17.13 11.58 31.54
N GLU A 79 16.89 12.62 32.35
CA GLU A 79 16.44 13.93 31.87
C GLU A 79 17.43 14.46 30.81
N PRO A 80 16.95 14.98 29.67
CA PRO A 80 15.58 15.43 29.40
C PRO A 80 14.67 14.38 28.72
N TYR A 81 14.78 13.10 29.08
CA TYR A 81 13.94 11.99 28.59
C TYR A 81 13.84 11.92 27.06
N ARG A 82 14.98 11.97 26.36
CA ARG A 82 15.02 12.05 24.90
C ARG A 82 14.39 10.81 24.25
N PRO A 83 13.67 10.96 23.12
CA PRO A 83 13.18 9.84 22.34
C PRO A 83 14.35 8.95 21.91
N ARG A 84 14.25 7.64 22.19
CA ARG A 84 15.32 6.68 21.93
C ARG A 84 14.93 5.64 20.89
N GLN A 85 13.68 5.18 20.93
CA GLN A 85 13.20 4.09 20.09
C GLN A 85 11.69 4.23 19.87
N VAL A 86 11.23 3.71 18.74
CA VAL A 86 9.80 3.47 18.49
C VAL A 86 9.57 1.95 18.48
N SER A 87 8.46 1.53 19.05
CA SER A 87 7.93 0.17 18.93
C SER A 87 6.42 0.21 18.73
N PHE A 88 5.82 -0.92 18.36
CA PHE A 88 4.38 -1.08 18.50
C PHE A 88 3.98 -1.01 19.97
N THR A 89 2.81 -0.44 20.25
CA THR A 89 2.26 -0.41 21.62
C THR A 89 1.88 -1.83 22.08
N SER A 90 1.32 -2.64 21.18
CA SER A 90 1.01 -4.05 21.38
C SER A 90 1.73 -4.89 20.32
N GLU A 91 1.12 -5.04 19.14
CA GLU A 91 1.64 -5.77 18.00
C GLU A 91 1.49 -4.97 16.70
N GLU A 92 2.20 -5.40 15.67
CA GLU A 92 2.01 -4.88 14.32
C GLU A 92 0.60 -5.22 13.83
N ASN A 93 -0.10 -4.22 13.29
CA ASN A 93 -1.39 -4.45 12.67
C ASN A 93 -1.28 -5.47 11.52
N PRO A 94 -2.23 -6.41 11.40
CA PRO A 94 -2.13 -7.47 10.41
C PRO A 94 -2.59 -7.09 8.98
N TYR A 95 -3.35 -6.01 8.79
CA TYR A 95 -3.94 -5.64 7.51
C TYR A 95 -2.90 -5.04 6.55
N ARG A 96 -2.89 -5.54 5.31
CA ARG A 96 -1.83 -5.26 4.33
C ARG A 96 -2.35 -4.93 2.95
N MET A 97 -3.64 -5.06 2.71
CA MET A 97 -4.30 -4.82 1.43
C MET A 97 -3.92 -3.47 0.84
N TYR A 98 -4.12 -2.37 1.58
CA TYR A 98 -3.86 -1.03 1.08
C TYR A 98 -2.38 -0.81 0.72
N ASN A 99 -1.46 -1.22 1.59
CA ASN A 99 -0.02 -1.09 1.33
C ASN A 99 0.46 -2.03 0.20
N SER A 100 -0.17 -3.19 0.04
CA SER A 100 0.10 -4.11 -1.08
C SER A 100 -0.35 -3.51 -2.41
N LEU A 101 -1.48 -2.81 -2.44
CA LEU A 101 -1.94 -2.07 -3.62
C LEU A 101 -1.04 -0.88 -3.95
N LYS A 102 -0.54 -0.15 -2.95
CA LYS A 102 0.46 0.90 -3.17
C LYS A 102 1.72 0.35 -3.85
N LEU A 103 2.20 -0.81 -3.41
CA LEU A 103 3.31 -1.51 -4.06
C LEU A 103 2.95 -1.96 -5.47
N PHE A 104 1.76 -2.52 -5.68
CA PHE A 104 1.27 -2.95 -6.99
C PHE A 104 1.28 -1.80 -8.01
N PHE A 105 0.57 -0.71 -7.73
CA PHE A 105 0.48 0.43 -8.64
C PHE A 105 1.84 1.11 -8.86
N ALA A 106 2.69 1.19 -7.82
CA ALA A 106 4.03 1.76 -7.96
C ALA A 106 4.97 0.93 -8.85
N ASN A 107 4.70 -0.37 -9.02
CA ASN A 107 5.50 -1.29 -9.82
C ASN A 107 4.90 -1.59 -11.21
N GLY A 108 3.98 -0.74 -11.68
CA GLY A 108 3.36 -0.84 -13.01
C GLY A 108 2.07 -1.66 -13.02
N GLY A 109 1.38 -1.73 -11.89
CA GLY A 109 0.05 -2.31 -11.79
C GLY A 109 -0.99 -1.56 -12.64
N GLY A 110 -1.81 -2.32 -13.34
CA GLY A 110 -2.96 -1.85 -14.11
C GLY A 110 -4.30 -2.09 -13.38
N PRO A 111 -5.40 -2.31 -14.10
CA PRO A 111 -6.67 -2.71 -13.50
C PRO A 111 -6.53 -3.98 -12.66
N CYS A 112 -7.22 -4.02 -11.53
CA CYS A 112 -7.24 -5.18 -10.63
C CYS A 112 -8.62 -5.36 -10.00
N TYR A 113 -8.85 -6.54 -9.45
CA TYR A 113 -10.03 -6.87 -8.67
C TYR A 113 -9.71 -6.82 -7.18
N ILE A 114 -10.61 -6.24 -6.41
CA ILE A 114 -10.58 -6.24 -4.96
C ILE A 114 -11.72 -7.11 -4.46
N VAL A 115 -11.40 -8.01 -3.54
CA VAL A 115 -12.40 -8.78 -2.80
C VAL A 115 -12.16 -8.51 -1.33
N SER A 116 -12.97 -7.60 -0.79
CA SER A 116 -13.02 -7.39 0.65
C SER A 116 -13.78 -8.55 1.29
N VAL A 117 -13.10 -9.38 2.08
CA VAL A 117 -13.72 -10.50 2.80
C VAL A 117 -14.24 -10.12 4.18
N GLY A 118 -13.83 -8.95 4.67
CA GLY A 118 -14.25 -8.35 5.94
C GLY A 118 -13.68 -6.93 6.09
N THR A 119 -14.26 -6.15 7.00
CA THR A 119 -13.87 -4.74 7.24
C THR A 119 -13.29 -4.53 8.64
N PHE A 120 -12.34 -3.62 8.80
CA PHE A 120 -11.83 -3.21 10.11
C PHE A 120 -12.22 -1.78 10.50
N GLU A 121 -12.41 -1.52 11.80
CA GLU A 121 -12.75 -0.18 12.29
C GLU A 121 -11.49 0.69 12.55
N GLU A 122 -11.52 1.97 12.16
CA GLU A 122 -10.51 2.96 12.56
C GLU A 122 -10.49 3.12 14.09
N GLY A 123 -9.33 2.92 14.72
CA GLY A 123 -9.11 3.27 16.14
C GLY A 123 -9.95 2.46 17.15
N GLY A 124 -10.66 1.42 16.70
CA GLY A 124 -11.32 0.44 17.55
C GLY A 124 -10.42 -0.74 17.85
N ALA A 125 -10.88 -1.63 18.74
CA ALA A 125 -10.43 -3.02 18.78
C ALA A 125 -10.96 -3.74 17.53
N GLY A 126 -10.56 -3.25 16.34
CA GLY A 126 -10.95 -3.78 15.03
C GLY A 126 -10.80 -5.31 15.02
N PRO A 127 -11.52 -6.02 14.13
CA PRO A 127 -11.66 -7.46 14.20
C PRO A 127 -10.28 -8.07 14.42
N VAL A 128 -10.09 -8.67 15.59
CA VAL A 128 -8.93 -9.51 15.83
C VAL A 128 -8.96 -10.50 14.69
N LEU A 129 -7.94 -10.52 13.82
CA LEU A 129 -7.70 -11.68 12.98
C LEU A 129 -7.61 -12.84 13.95
N ASP A 130 -8.73 -13.52 14.10
CA ASP A 130 -8.93 -14.60 15.02
C ASP A 130 -8.65 -15.81 14.13
N ALA A 131 -7.66 -16.59 14.55
CA ALA A 131 -7.12 -17.70 13.79
C ALA A 131 -8.15 -18.81 13.46
N ILE A 132 -9.44 -18.64 13.80
CA ILE A 132 -10.51 -19.62 13.64
C ILE A 132 -11.40 -19.29 12.42
N ASP A 133 -11.70 -18.02 12.11
CA ASP A 133 -12.63 -17.63 11.02
C ASP A 133 -11.99 -17.12 9.71
N ASP A 134 -10.72 -16.71 9.71
CA ASP A 134 -10.08 -16.02 8.57
C ASP A 134 -9.84 -16.88 7.31
N TYR A 135 -9.61 -18.20 7.47
CA TYR A 135 -9.50 -19.12 6.31
C TYR A 135 -10.82 -19.17 5.53
N SER A 136 -11.94 -19.27 6.26
CA SER A 136 -13.27 -19.37 5.67
C SER A 136 -13.61 -18.12 4.87
N GLU A 137 -13.24 -16.95 5.39
CA GLU A 137 -13.45 -15.66 4.74
C GLU A 137 -12.61 -15.51 3.48
N LEU A 138 -11.30 -15.73 3.55
CA LEU A 138 -10.42 -15.68 2.39
C LEU A 138 -10.79 -16.72 1.33
N LYS A 139 -11.22 -17.92 1.75
CA LYS A 139 -11.72 -18.94 0.84
C LYS A 139 -13.02 -18.52 0.16
N LYS A 140 -13.96 -17.87 0.85
CA LYS A 140 -15.17 -17.31 0.21
C LYS A 140 -14.78 -16.32 -0.88
N GLY A 141 -13.82 -15.44 -0.61
CA GLY A 141 -13.29 -14.52 -1.62
C GLY A 141 -12.69 -15.25 -2.83
N LEU A 142 -11.95 -16.33 -2.61
CA LEU A 142 -11.43 -17.21 -3.67
C LEU A 142 -12.55 -17.86 -4.51
N ASP A 143 -13.61 -18.33 -3.86
CA ASP A 143 -14.77 -18.94 -4.53
C ASP A 143 -15.56 -17.90 -5.36
N GLU A 144 -15.60 -16.64 -4.94
CA GLU A 144 -16.26 -15.56 -5.68
C GLU A 144 -15.49 -15.15 -6.94
N ILE A 145 -14.16 -15.06 -6.88
CA ILE A 145 -13.35 -14.76 -8.09
C ILE A 145 -13.37 -15.89 -9.11
N ARG A 146 -13.80 -17.10 -8.72
CA ARG A 146 -14.00 -18.22 -9.65
C ARG A 146 -15.01 -17.91 -10.75
N LYS A 147 -15.94 -16.99 -10.49
CA LYS A 147 -17.04 -16.63 -11.39
C LYS A 147 -16.65 -15.54 -12.40
N ILE A 148 -15.43 -15.01 -12.30
CA ILE A 148 -14.94 -13.92 -13.13
C ILE A 148 -13.79 -14.46 -14.00
N ASP A 149 -13.97 -14.37 -15.31
CA ASP A 149 -13.02 -14.92 -16.28
C ASP A 149 -11.82 -13.98 -16.54
N GLU A 150 -11.97 -12.67 -16.33
CA GLU A 150 -10.91 -11.68 -16.54
C GLU A 150 -9.72 -11.83 -15.56
N ILE A 151 -9.92 -12.50 -14.42
CA ILE A 151 -8.92 -12.62 -13.36
C ILE A 151 -7.87 -13.66 -13.74
N THR A 152 -6.63 -13.21 -13.87
CA THR A 152 -5.49 -14.06 -14.28
C THR A 152 -4.43 -14.23 -13.20
N LEU A 153 -4.42 -13.40 -12.16
CA LEU A 153 -3.51 -13.55 -11.01
C LEU A 153 -4.30 -13.57 -9.69
N ILE A 154 -3.86 -14.39 -8.73
CA ILE A 154 -4.48 -14.50 -7.40
C ILE A 154 -3.45 -14.19 -6.32
N LEU A 155 -3.79 -13.31 -5.38
CA LEU A 155 -2.96 -12.91 -4.24
C LEU A 155 -3.79 -12.75 -2.96
N PHE A 156 -3.14 -12.97 -1.83
CA PHE A 156 -3.73 -12.87 -0.49
C PHE A 156 -2.81 -12.02 0.41
N PRO A 157 -3.00 -10.69 0.49
CA PRO A 157 -2.10 -9.80 1.22
C PRO A 157 -1.90 -10.13 2.70
N GLU A 158 -2.92 -10.69 3.35
CA GLU A 158 -2.93 -11.06 4.77
C GLU A 158 -2.71 -12.56 5.04
N ALA A 159 -2.40 -13.38 4.01
CA ALA A 159 -2.30 -14.83 4.21
C ALA A 159 -1.22 -15.26 5.22
N ASP A 160 -0.22 -14.43 5.49
CA ASP A 160 0.82 -14.72 6.49
C ASP A 160 0.38 -14.46 7.94
N LYS A 161 -0.81 -13.90 8.15
CA LYS A 161 -1.41 -13.75 9.47
C LYS A 161 -2.27 -14.95 9.86
N LEU A 162 -2.53 -15.84 8.91
CA LEU A 162 -3.14 -17.15 9.17
C LEU A 162 -2.15 -18.09 9.85
N THR A 163 -2.66 -19.08 10.57
CA THR A 163 -1.85 -20.24 10.98
C THR A 163 -1.29 -20.96 9.76
N ASP A 164 -0.13 -21.61 9.92
CA ASP A 164 0.49 -22.39 8.84
C ASP A 164 -0.50 -23.34 8.14
N THR A 165 -1.26 -24.12 8.93
CA THR A 165 -2.23 -25.06 8.38
C THR A 165 -3.24 -24.36 7.48
N ALA A 166 -3.90 -23.30 7.98
CA ALA A 166 -4.90 -22.53 7.25
C ALA A 166 -4.34 -21.86 5.99
N LYS A 167 -3.17 -21.23 6.11
CA LYS A 167 -2.45 -20.58 5.00
C LYS A 167 -2.17 -21.55 3.86
N PHE A 168 -1.60 -22.71 4.17
CA PHE A 168 -1.23 -23.68 3.13
C PHE A 168 -2.44 -24.41 2.57
N ASP A 169 -3.51 -24.63 3.34
CA ASP A 169 -4.79 -25.12 2.81
C ASP A 169 -5.38 -24.14 1.81
N LEU A 170 -5.36 -22.83 2.10
CA LEU A 170 -5.81 -21.79 1.17
C LEU A 170 -4.97 -21.76 -0.11
N TYR A 171 -3.65 -21.87 0.02
CA TYR A 171 -2.75 -21.93 -1.14
C TYR A 171 -3.00 -23.18 -2.00
N LYS A 172 -3.26 -24.34 -1.39
CA LYS A 172 -3.59 -25.59 -2.09
C LYS A 172 -4.93 -25.47 -2.84
N ASP A 173 -5.93 -24.84 -2.23
CA ASP A 173 -7.23 -24.57 -2.87
C ASP A 173 -7.09 -23.59 -4.04
N ALA A 174 -6.31 -22.52 -3.88
CA ALA A 174 -6.02 -21.57 -4.96
C ALA A 174 -5.32 -22.26 -6.14
N LEU A 175 -4.31 -23.09 -5.88
CA LEU A 175 -3.63 -23.89 -6.92
C LEU A 175 -4.59 -24.88 -7.60
N ALA A 176 -5.51 -25.51 -6.86
CA ALA A 176 -6.51 -26.40 -7.42
C ALA A 176 -7.49 -25.66 -8.33
N GLN A 177 -7.88 -24.43 -7.97
CA GLN A 177 -8.69 -23.57 -8.84
C GLN A 177 -7.94 -23.18 -10.11
N CYS A 178 -6.68 -22.74 -10.01
CA CYS A 178 -5.85 -22.44 -11.17
C CYS A 178 -5.72 -23.63 -12.12
N ALA A 179 -5.52 -24.84 -11.59
CA ALA A 179 -5.44 -26.04 -12.40
C ALA A 179 -6.78 -26.45 -13.03
N SER A 180 -7.91 -26.14 -12.37
CA SER A 180 -9.24 -26.43 -12.88
C SER A 180 -9.68 -25.48 -13.99
N LEU A 181 -9.29 -24.20 -13.92
CA LEU A 181 -9.72 -23.17 -14.86
C LEU A 181 -8.67 -22.90 -15.94
N GLN A 182 -7.39 -23.14 -15.64
CA GLN A 182 -6.23 -23.05 -16.55
C GLN A 182 -5.95 -21.65 -17.13
N ASP A 183 -6.68 -20.64 -16.69
CA ASP A 183 -6.60 -19.24 -17.09
C ASP A 183 -5.77 -18.38 -16.10
N ARG A 184 -5.65 -18.82 -14.85
CA ARG A 184 -5.08 -18.02 -13.75
C ARG A 184 -3.85 -18.63 -13.07
N PHE A 185 -3.13 -17.81 -12.31
CA PHE A 185 -1.84 -18.13 -11.70
C PHE A 185 -1.68 -17.49 -10.31
N CYS A 186 -1.17 -18.23 -9.33
CA CYS A 186 -1.00 -17.73 -7.97
C CYS A 186 0.37 -17.08 -7.73
N ILE A 187 0.39 -16.00 -6.94
CA ILE A 187 1.61 -15.39 -6.42
C ILE A 187 1.58 -15.52 -4.90
N PHE A 188 2.56 -16.24 -4.35
CA PHE A 188 2.65 -16.52 -2.92
C PHE A 188 3.88 -15.87 -2.29
N ASP A 189 3.75 -15.58 -1.01
CA ASP A 189 4.83 -15.07 -0.17
C ASP A 189 5.39 -16.18 0.72
N VAL A 190 6.72 -16.17 0.88
CA VAL A 190 7.42 -16.97 1.88
C VAL A 190 7.69 -16.08 3.08
N GLU A 191 7.31 -16.54 4.26
CA GLU A 191 7.46 -15.78 5.51
C GLU A 191 8.90 -15.39 5.78
N ASP A 192 9.06 -14.24 6.45
CA ASP A 192 10.36 -13.62 6.69
C ASP A 192 11.29 -14.49 7.55
N ASP A 193 10.71 -15.28 8.47
CA ASP A 193 11.41 -16.19 9.37
C ASP A 193 11.70 -17.57 8.75
N ASP A 194 11.09 -17.93 7.60
CA ASP A 194 11.44 -19.13 6.83
C ASP A 194 12.71 -18.91 5.98
N VAL A 195 13.81 -18.61 6.67
CA VAL A 195 15.12 -18.25 6.09
C VAL A 195 15.73 -19.29 5.16
N SER A 196 15.19 -20.52 5.16
CA SER A 196 15.62 -21.61 4.27
C SER A 196 14.53 -22.03 3.27
N GLY A 197 13.31 -21.49 3.38
CA GLY A 197 12.14 -21.90 2.60
C GLY A 197 11.67 -23.32 2.91
N ILE A 198 12.02 -23.89 4.07
CA ILE A 198 11.72 -25.29 4.41
C ILE A 198 10.26 -25.42 4.81
N THR A 199 9.76 -24.51 5.64
CA THR A 199 8.36 -24.50 6.09
C THR A 199 7.43 -24.39 4.88
N PHE A 200 7.70 -23.46 3.97
CA PHE A 200 6.95 -23.29 2.74
C PHE A 200 6.94 -24.57 1.90
N ARG A 201 8.12 -25.14 1.64
CA ARG A 201 8.24 -26.33 0.77
C ARG A 201 7.58 -27.56 1.36
N ASN A 202 7.59 -27.73 2.68
CA ASN A 202 6.98 -28.90 3.32
C ASN A 202 5.45 -28.84 3.26
N ASN A 203 4.87 -27.65 3.36
CA ASN A 203 3.42 -27.51 3.54
C ASN A 203 2.63 -27.17 2.25
N ILE A 204 3.25 -26.58 1.22
CA ILE A 204 2.59 -26.22 -0.06
C ILE A 204 2.04 -27.43 -0.85
N GLY A 205 2.38 -28.66 -0.46
CA GLY A 205 1.96 -29.87 -1.15
C GLY A 205 2.73 -30.13 -2.45
N ILE A 206 2.24 -31.05 -3.29
CA ILE A 206 2.92 -31.47 -4.55
C ILE A 206 2.04 -31.33 -5.79
N SER A 207 0.77 -30.96 -5.62
CA SER A 207 -0.21 -30.87 -6.70
C SER A 207 -0.19 -29.48 -7.33
N ASN A 208 -0.38 -29.41 -8.64
CA ASN A 208 -0.65 -28.17 -9.39
C ASN A 208 0.42 -27.07 -9.25
N LEU A 209 1.65 -27.43 -8.86
CA LEU A 209 2.75 -26.51 -8.57
C LEU A 209 3.15 -25.62 -9.76
N SER A 210 2.86 -26.06 -10.99
CA SER A 210 3.10 -25.26 -12.19
C SER A 210 2.28 -23.97 -12.24
N TYR A 211 1.15 -23.88 -11.52
CA TYR A 211 0.22 -22.74 -11.51
C TYR A 211 0.50 -21.69 -10.42
N GLY A 212 1.65 -21.78 -9.73
CA GLY A 212 2.03 -20.79 -8.74
C GLY A 212 3.50 -20.45 -8.76
N ALA A 213 3.85 -19.32 -8.16
CA ALA A 213 5.21 -18.93 -7.86
C ALA A 213 5.30 -18.35 -6.44
N ALA A 214 6.38 -18.67 -5.74
CA ALA A 214 6.67 -18.11 -4.41
C ALA A 214 7.83 -17.13 -4.47
N TYR A 215 7.77 -16.10 -3.62
CA TYR A 215 8.78 -15.05 -3.54
C TYR A 215 9.30 -14.86 -2.12
N TYR A 216 10.62 -14.67 -1.99
CA TYR A 216 11.34 -14.43 -0.74
C TYR A 216 12.45 -13.37 -0.99
N PRO A 217 12.84 -12.53 -0.04
CA PRO A 217 12.23 -12.33 1.28
C PRO A 217 11.20 -11.20 1.23
N TYR A 218 10.69 -10.82 2.41
CA TYR A 218 9.89 -9.60 2.56
C TYR A 218 10.68 -8.36 2.16
N LEU A 219 9.97 -7.26 1.93
CA LEU A 219 10.51 -6.01 1.44
C LEU A 219 10.50 -4.98 2.57
N ASN A 220 11.66 -4.41 2.88
CA ASN A 220 11.72 -3.18 3.65
C ASN A 220 11.31 -2.04 2.72
N THR A 221 10.11 -1.51 2.93
CA THR A 221 9.54 -0.53 2.01
C THR A 221 10.00 0.89 2.35
N SER A 222 9.80 1.81 1.41
CA SER A 222 9.87 3.26 1.66
C SER A 222 8.53 3.83 2.12
N LEU A 223 7.53 2.96 2.35
CA LEU A 223 6.26 3.31 2.97
C LEU A 223 6.46 3.40 4.49
N ASN A 224 5.65 4.24 5.12
CA ASN A 224 5.60 4.38 6.57
C ASN A 224 4.25 3.81 7.06
N TYR A 225 4.22 3.35 8.31
CA TYR A 225 2.96 3.07 8.99
C TYR A 225 2.08 4.32 9.00
N SER A 226 0.79 4.13 8.80
CA SER A 226 -0.20 5.19 8.95
C SER A 226 -0.50 5.37 10.44
N TYR A 227 -0.48 6.59 10.94
CA TYR A 227 -0.76 6.92 12.35
C TYR A 227 -1.34 8.34 12.45
N ARG A 228 -2.04 8.61 13.56
CA ARG A 228 -2.37 9.97 14.00
C ARG A 228 -1.57 10.29 15.26
N PRO A 229 -1.33 11.58 15.60
CA PRO A 229 -0.65 11.95 16.85
C PRO A 229 -1.35 11.38 18.10
N SER A 230 -2.67 11.16 18.05
CA SER A 230 -3.44 10.51 19.11
C SER A 230 -3.12 9.01 19.29
N ASN A 231 -2.52 8.36 18.30
CA ASN A 231 -2.10 6.95 18.36
C ASN A 231 -0.62 6.79 18.74
N ILE A 232 0.10 7.88 19.02
CA ILE A 232 1.50 7.83 19.47
C ILE A 232 1.54 8.07 20.97
N TYR A 233 2.01 7.09 21.74
CA TYR A 233 2.15 7.16 23.19
C TYR A 233 3.61 7.22 23.62
N PHE A 234 3.88 7.78 24.79
CA PHE A 234 5.22 7.76 25.38
C PHE A 234 5.35 6.68 26.45
N GLN A 235 6.49 6.00 26.49
CA GLN A 235 6.79 5.01 27.52
C GLN A 235 8.02 5.40 28.33
N HIS A 236 7.85 5.41 29.64
CA HIS A 236 8.92 5.63 30.61
C HIS A 236 8.56 5.07 31.99
N THR A 237 9.55 4.76 32.83
CA THR A 237 9.31 4.22 34.19
C THR A 237 9.05 5.30 35.24
N ALA A 238 9.61 6.50 35.05
CA ALA A 238 9.35 7.66 35.89
C ALA A 238 7.99 8.28 35.61
N THR A 239 7.24 8.57 36.68
CA THR A 239 5.88 9.10 36.62
C THR A 239 5.79 10.49 35.98
N ASN A 240 6.89 11.25 35.94
CA ASN A 240 6.97 12.61 35.39
C ASN A 240 7.45 12.67 33.93
N ALA A 241 7.73 11.52 33.29
CA ALA A 241 8.34 11.43 31.96
C ALA A 241 7.34 11.07 30.86
N PHE A 242 6.16 11.68 30.89
CA PHE A 242 5.08 11.54 29.90
C PHE A 242 4.50 10.13 29.70
N ASN A 243 4.82 9.18 30.57
CA ASN A 243 4.43 7.79 30.40
C ASN A 243 2.91 7.61 30.24
N GLY A 244 2.49 6.96 29.16
CA GLY A 244 1.10 6.69 28.81
C GLY A 244 0.35 7.88 28.21
N ILE A 245 0.98 9.05 28.08
CA ILE A 245 0.36 10.23 27.45
C ILE A 245 0.53 10.12 25.93
N SER A 246 -0.50 10.50 25.18
CA SER A 246 -0.45 10.55 23.72
C SER A 246 0.17 11.85 23.21
N MET A 247 0.71 11.83 21.98
CA MET A 247 1.43 12.95 21.39
C MET A 247 0.53 14.17 21.11
N ASP A 248 -0.72 13.95 20.71
CA ASP A 248 -1.72 15.02 20.55
C ASP A 248 -1.99 15.78 21.86
N LYS A 249 -2.10 15.06 22.99
CA LYS A 249 -2.32 15.65 24.32
C LYS A 249 -1.13 16.48 24.77
N LEU A 250 0.10 15.98 24.55
CA LEU A 250 1.31 16.75 24.85
C LEU A 250 1.42 17.98 23.95
N GLN A 251 1.08 17.85 22.66
CA GLN A 251 1.11 18.97 21.73
C GLN A 251 0.12 20.07 22.14
N LYS A 252 -1.13 19.70 22.47
CA LYS A 252 -2.17 20.62 22.95
C LYS A 252 -1.69 21.40 24.19
N LEU A 253 -1.07 20.73 25.15
CA LEU A 253 -0.51 21.37 26.34
C LEU A 253 0.71 22.24 26.03
N ALA A 254 1.62 21.78 25.17
CA ALA A 254 2.80 22.54 24.78
C ALA A 254 2.43 23.89 24.13
N GLU A 255 1.40 23.91 23.28
CA GLU A 255 0.90 25.13 22.63
C GLU A 255 0.39 26.15 23.67
N VAL A 256 -0.38 25.71 24.66
CA VAL A 256 -0.90 26.58 25.73
C VAL A 256 0.23 27.11 26.63
N LEU A 257 1.21 26.26 26.94
CA LEU A 257 2.37 26.63 27.75
C LEU A 257 3.28 27.66 27.04
N GLU A 258 3.37 27.59 25.71
CA GLU A 258 4.05 28.61 24.90
C GLU A 258 3.29 29.95 24.95
N MET A 259 1.97 29.92 24.81
CA MET A 259 1.12 31.11 24.96
C MET A 259 1.23 31.75 26.35
N GLU A 260 1.30 30.95 27.40
CA GLU A 260 1.55 31.43 28.77
C GLU A 260 2.92 32.13 28.88
N SER A 261 3.96 31.60 28.24
CA SER A 261 5.28 32.25 28.20
C SER A 261 5.25 33.59 27.47
N HIS A 262 4.49 33.69 26.38
CA HIS A 262 4.25 34.95 25.67
C HIS A 262 3.52 35.97 26.56
N ILE A 263 2.49 35.53 27.29
CA ILE A 263 1.73 36.37 28.23
C ILE A 263 2.62 36.88 29.36
N GLU A 264 3.45 36.04 29.97
CA GLU A 264 4.33 36.46 31.05
C GLU A 264 5.40 37.47 30.57
N THR A 265 5.91 37.27 29.35
CA THR A 265 6.81 38.22 28.68
C THR A 265 6.12 39.56 28.43
N ALA A 266 4.89 39.54 27.91
CA ALA A 266 4.10 40.73 27.64
C ALA A 266 3.73 41.49 28.93
N LYS A 267 3.35 40.77 29.98
CA LYS A 267 3.11 41.34 31.30
C LYS A 267 4.36 42.02 31.85
N THR A 268 5.51 41.34 31.81
CA THR A 268 6.80 41.92 32.22
C THR A 268 7.12 43.20 31.43
N GLN A 269 6.83 43.24 30.13
CA GLN A 269 7.00 44.44 29.30
C GLN A 269 6.08 45.58 29.74
N ALA A 270 4.82 45.30 30.05
CA ALA A 270 3.87 46.30 30.54
C ALA A 270 4.24 46.85 31.93
N GLU A 271 4.67 46.00 32.85
CA GLU A 271 5.13 46.40 34.20
C GLU A 271 6.39 47.25 34.12
N ASN A 272 7.35 46.88 33.27
CA ASN A 272 8.55 47.69 33.03
C ASN A 272 8.19 49.04 32.42
N ALA A 273 7.25 49.09 31.47
CA ALA A 273 6.76 50.34 30.89
C ALA A 273 6.11 51.25 31.96
N GLN A 274 5.33 50.68 32.88
CA GLN A 274 4.74 51.41 34.01
C GLN A 274 5.82 51.97 34.95
N SER A 275 6.80 51.14 35.33
CA SER A 275 7.93 51.55 36.18
C SER A 275 8.75 52.67 35.54
N ASN A 276 9.09 52.53 34.25
CA ASN A 276 9.84 53.53 33.49
C ASN A 276 9.06 54.85 33.39
N ALA A 277 7.76 54.79 33.07
CA ALA A 277 6.91 55.96 32.91
C ALA A 277 6.91 56.86 34.17
N GLY A 278 7.02 56.30 35.37
CA GLY A 278 7.08 57.05 36.64
C GLY A 278 8.22 58.06 36.74
N SER A 279 9.30 57.89 35.96
CA SER A 279 10.48 58.76 35.98
C SER A 279 10.64 59.65 34.74
N LEU A 280 9.72 59.57 33.78
CA LEU A 280 9.87 60.17 32.46
C LEU A 280 8.98 61.40 32.24
N THR A 281 9.40 62.23 31.27
CA THR A 281 8.58 63.36 30.76
C THR A 281 7.42 62.84 29.89
N LYS A 282 6.41 63.68 29.63
CA LYS A 282 5.23 63.30 28.80
C LYS A 282 5.57 62.59 27.48
N PRO A 283 6.53 63.06 26.66
CA PRO A 283 6.94 62.32 25.45
C PRO A 283 7.49 60.92 25.74
N GLY A 284 8.22 60.76 26.85
CA GLY A 284 8.71 59.46 27.31
C GLY A 284 7.58 58.55 27.79
N LYS A 285 6.64 59.07 28.58
CA LYS A 285 5.44 58.33 29.02
C LYS A 285 4.59 57.85 27.83
N LEU A 286 4.41 58.67 26.79
CA LEU A 286 3.72 58.27 25.56
C LEU A 286 4.45 57.14 24.82
N ARG A 287 5.78 57.06 24.92
CA ARG A 287 6.55 55.94 24.36
C ARG A 287 6.28 54.66 25.14
N GLU A 288 6.38 54.72 26.47
CA GLU A 288 6.14 53.57 27.34
C GLU A 288 4.67 53.10 27.26
N PHE A 289 3.70 54.02 27.10
CA PHE A 289 2.31 53.67 26.81
C PHE A 289 2.16 52.80 25.56
N ARG A 290 2.82 53.13 24.45
CA ARG A 290 2.75 52.31 23.23
C ARG A 290 3.37 50.93 23.42
N VAL A 291 4.42 50.84 24.24
CA VAL A 291 5.04 49.56 24.60
C VAL A 291 4.06 48.72 25.41
N ALA A 292 3.49 49.27 26.48
CA ALA A 292 2.49 48.59 27.29
C ALA A 292 1.28 48.16 26.45
N PHE A 293 0.77 49.06 25.61
CA PHE A 293 -0.40 48.79 24.77
C PHE A 293 -0.15 47.63 23.80
N SER A 294 0.96 47.68 23.06
CA SER A 294 1.32 46.61 22.13
C SER A 294 1.59 45.28 22.83
N ALA A 295 2.15 45.31 24.06
CA ALA A 295 2.34 44.10 24.85
C ALA A 295 1.00 43.51 25.31
N THR A 296 0.08 44.33 25.84
CA THR A 296 -1.26 43.89 26.25
C THR A 296 -2.06 43.34 25.07
N GLU A 297 -2.02 43.96 23.89
CA GLU A 297 -2.68 43.43 22.69
C GLU A 297 -2.19 42.02 22.34
N LYS A 298 -0.87 41.79 22.43
CA LYS A 298 -0.31 40.45 22.19
C LYS A 298 -0.72 39.45 23.26
N ALA A 299 -0.74 39.86 24.53
CA ALA A 299 -1.17 38.98 25.63
C ALA A 299 -2.63 38.54 25.45
N VAL A 300 -3.53 39.49 25.17
CA VAL A 300 -4.96 39.21 24.92
C VAL A 300 -5.13 38.29 23.70
N GLN A 301 -4.39 38.53 22.61
CA GLN A 301 -4.41 37.65 21.44
C GLN A 301 -3.99 36.21 21.78
N SER A 302 -2.87 36.03 22.50
CA SER A 302 -2.41 34.70 22.91
C SER A 302 -3.38 33.98 23.84
N ALA A 303 -4.04 34.70 24.74
CA ALA A 303 -5.08 34.11 25.60
C ALA A 303 -6.35 33.74 24.83
N SER A 304 -6.71 34.52 23.81
CA SER A 304 -7.82 34.18 22.91
C SER A 304 -7.52 32.88 22.15
N GLU A 305 -6.31 32.75 21.60
CA GLU A 305 -5.89 31.53 20.90
C GLU A 305 -5.86 30.32 21.85
N ALA A 306 -5.41 30.49 23.09
CA ALA A 306 -5.44 29.43 24.10
C ALA A 306 -6.86 29.00 24.46
N LYS A 307 -7.79 29.94 24.52
CA LYS A 307 -9.21 29.69 24.81
C LYS A 307 -9.86 28.81 23.74
N ASP A 308 -9.47 28.96 22.48
CA ASP A 308 -9.98 28.18 21.35
C ASP A 308 -9.55 26.70 21.40
N LEU A 309 -8.53 26.36 22.20
CA LEU A 309 -8.06 24.98 22.37
C LEU A 309 -8.91 24.16 23.37
N VAL A 310 -9.78 24.80 24.15
CA VAL A 310 -10.62 24.14 25.17
C VAL A 310 -11.78 23.37 24.52
N GLU A 311 -11.99 22.09 24.88
CA GLU A 311 -13.08 21.29 24.34
C GLU A 311 -14.43 21.55 25.07
N ASP A 312 -15.52 21.59 24.29
CA ASP A 312 -16.96 21.67 24.65
C ASP A 312 -17.34 22.20 26.06
N GLY A 313 -17.95 23.40 26.11
CA GLY A 313 -18.50 23.97 27.35
C GLY A 313 -17.99 25.36 27.75
N GLY A 314 -17.08 25.96 26.97
CA GLY A 314 -16.63 27.34 27.11
C GLY A 314 -15.80 27.60 28.38
N PHE A 315 -14.66 28.26 28.23
CA PHE A 315 -13.94 28.82 29.36
C PHE A 315 -14.85 29.78 30.16
N THR A 316 -14.96 29.60 31.48
CA THR A 316 -15.93 30.32 32.34
C THR A 316 -15.32 31.37 33.27
N SER A 317 -14.03 31.73 33.13
CA SER A 317 -13.49 32.84 33.93
C SER A 317 -13.87 34.19 33.35
N SER A 318 -14.26 35.12 34.23
CA SER A 318 -14.44 36.53 33.86
C SER A 318 -13.10 37.21 33.56
N ASP A 319 -11.96 36.65 33.97
CA ASP A 319 -10.64 37.29 33.82
C ASP A 319 -10.32 37.65 32.36
N PHE A 320 -10.68 36.77 31.41
CA PHE A 320 -10.46 37.07 29.99
C PHE A 320 -11.36 38.22 29.51
N ASP A 321 -12.65 38.17 29.84
CA ASP A 321 -13.62 39.21 29.47
C ASP A 321 -13.28 40.56 30.14
N ASP A 322 -12.76 40.53 31.37
CA ASP A 322 -12.28 41.68 32.13
C ASP A 322 -11.04 42.31 31.47
N ALA A 323 -10.12 41.48 30.95
CA ALA A 323 -8.95 41.94 30.21
C ALA A 323 -9.34 42.63 28.90
N GLU A 324 -10.23 42.00 28.12
CA GLU A 324 -10.74 42.57 26.87
C GLU A 324 -11.43 43.91 27.12
N THR A 325 -12.27 43.98 28.16
CA THR A 325 -12.95 45.21 28.56
C THR A 325 -11.96 46.32 28.88
N LYS A 326 -10.92 46.04 29.69
CA LYS A 326 -9.88 47.02 30.05
C LYS A 326 -9.09 47.49 28.82
N LEU A 327 -8.77 46.60 27.89
CA LEU A 327 -8.07 46.95 26.66
C LEU A 327 -8.93 47.86 25.76
N GLU A 328 -10.24 47.55 25.62
CA GLU A 328 -11.18 48.37 24.86
C GLU A 328 -11.44 49.73 25.51
N GLU A 329 -11.50 49.81 26.84
CA GLU A 329 -11.54 51.09 27.55
C GLU A 329 -10.35 51.97 27.19
N VAL A 330 -9.12 51.42 27.25
CA VAL A 330 -7.90 52.18 26.91
C VAL A 330 -7.87 52.56 25.43
N ARG A 331 -8.38 51.71 24.53
CA ARG A 331 -8.57 52.06 23.10
C ARG A 331 -9.50 53.26 22.95
N SER A 332 -10.61 53.28 23.70
CA SER A 332 -11.60 54.36 23.64
C SER A 332 -11.09 55.70 24.18
N GLU A 333 -10.16 55.67 25.14
CA GLU A 333 -9.52 56.87 25.72
C GLU A 333 -8.68 57.66 24.71
N ASN A 334 -8.31 57.05 23.56
CA ASN A 334 -7.58 57.71 22.46
C ASN A 334 -6.35 58.51 22.92
N ILE A 335 -5.52 57.87 23.78
CA ILE A 335 -4.31 58.47 24.34
C ILE A 335 -3.39 58.99 23.22
N SER A 336 -3.08 60.28 23.27
CA SER A 336 -2.34 60.96 22.21
C SER A 336 -1.43 62.07 22.75
N THR A 337 -0.78 62.81 21.84
CA THR A 337 0.07 63.95 22.22
C THR A 337 -0.69 65.06 22.98
N THR A 338 -2.02 65.09 22.90
CA THR A 338 -2.86 66.07 23.61
C THR A 338 -3.27 65.62 25.02
N SER A 339 -3.21 64.33 25.35
CA SER A 339 -3.62 63.78 26.67
C SER A 339 -2.78 64.31 27.83
N VAL A 340 -3.34 64.43 29.03
CA VAL A 340 -2.55 64.85 30.20
C VAL A 340 -1.73 63.68 30.76
N VAL A 341 -0.74 63.97 31.62
CA VAL A 341 0.14 62.94 32.19
C VAL A 341 -0.65 61.90 33.00
N ASP A 342 -1.65 62.35 33.75
CA ASP A 342 -2.50 61.47 34.56
C ASP A 342 -3.32 60.50 33.70
N ASP A 343 -3.80 60.93 32.52
CA ASP A 343 -4.49 60.05 31.57
C ASP A 343 -3.55 58.95 31.06
N ILE A 344 -2.31 59.31 30.74
CA ILE A 344 -1.31 58.36 30.22
C ILE A 344 -0.93 57.34 31.30
N ASP A 345 -0.70 57.79 32.53
CA ASP A 345 -0.36 56.91 33.66
C ASP A 345 -1.53 56.01 34.05
N GLY A 346 -2.76 56.54 33.99
CA GLY A 346 -4.00 55.78 34.19
C GLY A 346 -4.17 54.68 33.14
N ALA A 347 -3.97 55.01 31.86
CA ALA A 347 -4.06 54.06 30.76
C ALA A 347 -3.01 52.94 30.88
N ILE A 348 -1.75 53.28 31.20
CA ILE A 348 -0.70 52.28 31.44
C ILE A 348 -1.08 51.37 32.62
N THR A 349 -1.64 51.92 33.69
CA THR A 349 -2.07 51.13 34.86
C THR A 349 -3.19 50.16 34.51
N LYS A 350 -4.17 50.57 33.68
CA LYS A 350 -5.21 49.67 33.17
C LYS A 350 -4.64 48.55 32.28
N LEU A 351 -3.66 48.86 31.43
CA LEU A 351 -3.00 47.88 30.57
C LEU A 351 -2.21 46.83 31.36
N VAL A 352 -1.53 47.23 32.44
CA VAL A 352 -0.87 46.29 33.37
C VAL A 352 -1.90 45.41 34.07
N ALA A 353 -3.02 45.98 34.52
CA ALA A 353 -4.11 45.21 35.11
C ALA A 353 -4.69 44.20 34.12
N ALA A 354 -4.92 44.59 32.86
CA ALA A 354 -5.39 43.69 31.81
C ALA A 354 -4.41 42.52 31.57
N CYS A 355 -3.10 42.77 31.56
CA CYS A 355 -2.11 41.69 31.46
C CYS A 355 -2.16 40.72 32.65
N GLU A 356 -2.48 41.19 33.86
CA GLU A 356 -2.63 40.35 35.04
C GLU A 356 -3.91 39.49 34.96
N ASP A 357 -5.01 40.05 34.46
CA ASP A 357 -6.22 39.26 34.21
C ASP A 357 -5.98 38.20 33.13
N VAL A 358 -5.29 38.53 32.04
CA VAL A 358 -4.88 37.55 31.02
C VAL A 358 -3.99 36.45 31.63
N ARG A 359 -3.06 36.80 32.53
CA ARG A 359 -2.24 35.81 33.25
C ARG A 359 -3.09 34.86 34.10
N ASN A 360 -4.13 35.36 34.75
CA ASN A 360 -5.08 34.51 35.49
C ASN A 360 -5.89 33.64 34.54
N ALA A 361 -6.37 34.21 33.44
CA ALA A 361 -7.13 33.49 32.44
C ALA A 361 -6.35 32.31 31.86
N ILE A 362 -5.11 32.51 31.43
CA ILE A 362 -4.28 31.42 30.87
C ILE A 362 -3.99 30.32 31.90
N ALA A 363 -3.80 30.67 33.17
CA ALA A 363 -3.62 29.68 34.24
C ALA A 363 -4.87 28.80 34.41
N SER A 364 -6.06 29.40 34.33
CA SER A 364 -7.33 28.66 34.36
C SER A 364 -7.56 27.83 33.09
N ILE A 365 -7.22 28.34 31.90
CA ILE A 365 -7.27 27.61 30.63
C ILE A 365 -6.36 26.38 30.70
N LEU A 366 -5.12 26.56 31.15
CA LEU A 366 -4.17 25.46 31.30
C LEU A 366 -4.65 24.40 32.30
N ALA A 367 -5.26 24.81 33.42
CA ALA A 367 -5.84 23.88 34.39
C ALA A 367 -7.01 23.08 33.79
N GLN A 368 -7.85 23.73 32.99
CA GLN A 368 -8.94 23.08 32.27
C GLN A 368 -8.42 22.07 31.24
N ILE A 369 -7.44 22.44 30.42
CA ILE A 369 -6.86 21.54 29.41
C ILE A 369 -6.13 20.35 30.06
N ASN A 370 -5.46 20.54 31.20
CA ASN A 370 -4.92 19.42 31.98
C ASN A 370 -6.02 18.44 32.41
N THR A 371 -7.19 18.95 32.79
CA THR A 371 -8.35 18.12 33.17
C THR A 371 -8.92 17.37 31.96
N GLU A 372 -9.11 18.05 30.82
CA GLU A 372 -9.63 17.46 29.58
C GLU A 372 -8.72 16.36 29.02
N THR A 373 -7.42 16.63 29.00
CA THR A 373 -6.42 15.67 28.50
C THR A 373 -6.15 14.54 29.49
N GLY A 374 -6.44 14.75 30.78
CA GLY A 374 -6.09 13.84 31.87
C GLY A 374 -4.61 13.89 32.26
N VAL A 375 -3.86 14.90 31.81
CA VAL A 375 -2.46 15.10 32.15
C VAL A 375 -2.36 15.82 33.50
N VAL A 376 -1.52 15.29 34.40
CA VAL A 376 -1.34 15.90 35.72
C VAL A 376 -0.51 17.17 35.58
N ALA A 377 -0.96 18.28 36.17
CA ALA A 377 -0.32 19.60 36.06
C ALA A 377 1.18 19.65 36.42
N ALA A 378 1.67 18.71 37.25
CA ALA A 378 3.10 18.56 37.55
C ALA A 378 3.96 18.28 36.30
N HIS A 379 3.37 17.79 35.20
CA HIS A 379 4.07 17.56 33.93
C HIS A 379 4.32 18.84 33.15
N ASN A 380 3.62 19.94 33.42
CA ASN A 380 3.71 21.16 32.63
C ASN A 380 5.14 21.72 32.59
N GLU A 381 5.89 21.63 33.69
CA GLU A 381 7.31 22.05 33.74
C GLU A 381 8.17 21.20 32.80
N ASN A 382 8.01 19.88 32.84
CA ASN A 382 8.72 18.96 31.97
C ASN A 382 8.32 19.15 30.50
N ILE A 383 7.06 19.44 30.20
CA ILE A 383 6.62 19.74 28.83
C ILE A 383 7.35 20.98 28.33
N ARG A 384 7.37 22.07 29.11
CA ARG A 384 8.10 23.31 28.76
C ARG A 384 9.59 23.08 28.51
N GLU A 385 10.24 22.28 29.36
CA GLU A 385 11.69 22.11 29.32
C GLU A 385 12.12 21.06 28.27
N PHE A 386 11.38 19.97 28.13
CA PHE A 386 11.82 18.79 27.39
C PHE A 386 11.10 18.60 26.05
N TYR A 387 9.82 18.98 25.93
CA TYR A 387 9.04 18.83 24.69
C TYR A 387 9.36 19.97 23.70
N THR A 388 10.59 19.98 23.21
CA THR A 388 11.12 21.04 22.32
C THR A 388 11.05 20.63 20.85
N GLY A 389 11.31 21.57 19.93
CA GLY A 389 11.46 21.24 18.50
C GLY A 389 12.51 20.15 18.22
N SER A 390 13.57 20.05 19.04
CA SER A 390 14.58 18.98 18.92
C SER A 390 14.05 17.61 19.37
N PHE A 391 13.13 17.58 20.34
CA PHE A 391 12.43 16.38 20.79
C PHE A 391 11.52 15.87 19.67
N LEU A 392 10.72 16.75 19.07
CA LEU A 392 9.84 16.43 17.94
C LEU A 392 10.63 15.92 16.73
N ALA A 393 11.70 16.60 16.34
CA ALA A 393 12.57 16.17 15.26
C ALA A 393 13.19 14.79 15.51
N SER A 394 13.50 14.44 16.76
CA SER A 394 13.99 13.11 17.12
C SER A 394 12.93 12.03 16.92
N ILE A 395 11.68 12.30 17.32
CA ILE A 395 10.54 11.40 17.09
C ILE A 395 10.34 11.18 15.59
N GLU A 396 10.31 12.25 14.80
CA GLU A 396 10.13 12.14 13.34
C GLU A 396 11.20 11.27 12.68
N ASN A 397 12.45 11.40 13.10
CA ASN A 397 13.54 10.56 12.58
C ASN A 397 13.36 9.10 12.98
N LEU A 398 13.00 8.81 14.24
CA LEU A 398 12.72 7.45 14.69
C LEU A 398 11.54 6.82 13.93
N LEU A 399 10.47 7.58 13.70
CA LEU A 399 9.30 7.13 12.92
C LEU A 399 9.66 6.87 11.46
N LYS A 400 10.52 7.71 10.86
CA LYS A 400 11.03 7.48 9.49
C LYS A 400 11.90 6.23 9.40
N ASP A 401 12.67 5.90 10.44
CA ASP A 401 13.51 4.71 10.47
C ASP A 401 12.74 3.43 10.83
N PHE A 402 11.55 3.57 11.41
CA PHE A 402 10.63 2.47 11.69
C PHE A 402 9.91 2.02 10.40
N LYS A 403 10.62 1.26 9.57
CA LYS A 403 10.18 0.84 8.24
C LYS A 403 9.04 -0.17 8.28
N LEU A 404 8.02 0.06 7.44
CA LEU A 404 7.00 -0.93 7.14
C LEU A 404 7.60 -2.07 6.30
N LYS A 405 7.49 -3.29 6.83
CA LYS A 405 7.92 -4.52 6.14
C LYS A 405 6.71 -5.17 5.48
N MET A 406 6.79 -5.43 4.18
CA MET A 406 5.68 -5.99 3.40
C MET A 406 6.08 -7.30 2.69
N PRO A 407 5.15 -8.26 2.55
CA PRO A 407 5.32 -9.37 1.61
C PRO A 407 5.48 -8.87 0.18
N PRO A 408 6.26 -9.56 -0.67
CA PRO A 408 6.55 -9.10 -2.02
C PRO A 408 5.40 -9.25 -3.03
N SER A 409 4.40 -10.09 -2.78
CA SER A 409 3.37 -10.47 -3.77
C SER A 409 2.69 -9.29 -4.46
N GLY A 410 2.29 -8.25 -3.72
CA GLY A 410 1.71 -7.03 -4.29
C GLY A 410 2.64 -6.32 -5.28
N ALA A 411 3.92 -6.16 -4.92
CA ALA A 411 4.93 -5.57 -5.80
C ALA A 411 5.17 -6.45 -7.04
N ILE A 412 5.24 -7.78 -6.86
CA ILE A 412 5.49 -8.75 -7.93
C ILE A 412 4.33 -8.79 -8.93
N ALA A 413 3.07 -8.71 -8.48
CA ALA A 413 1.93 -8.57 -9.40
C ALA A 413 2.07 -7.32 -10.28
N GLY A 414 2.56 -6.21 -9.73
CA GLY A 414 2.85 -5.01 -10.49
C GLY A 414 3.91 -5.26 -11.56
N ILE A 415 5.00 -5.94 -11.19
CA ILE A 415 6.05 -6.34 -12.13
C ILE A 415 5.52 -7.26 -13.24
N TYR A 416 4.61 -8.19 -12.93
CA TYR A 416 3.99 -9.05 -13.93
C TYR A 416 3.18 -8.20 -14.93
N ALA A 417 2.31 -7.31 -14.43
CA ALA A 417 1.54 -6.41 -15.28
C ALA A 417 2.43 -5.55 -16.18
N MET A 418 3.45 -4.92 -15.59
CA MET A 418 4.39 -4.08 -16.32
C MET A 418 5.16 -4.85 -17.40
N VAL A 419 5.68 -6.04 -17.09
CA VAL A 419 6.47 -6.83 -18.05
C VAL A 419 5.59 -7.36 -19.16
N ASP A 420 4.39 -7.80 -18.85
CA ASP A 420 3.43 -8.27 -19.84
C ASP A 420 3.04 -7.17 -20.83
N GLU A 421 2.72 -5.98 -20.33
CA GLU A 421 2.35 -4.82 -21.16
C GLU A 421 3.52 -4.37 -22.07
N THR A 422 4.74 -4.32 -21.51
CA THR A 422 5.89 -3.74 -22.22
C THR A 422 6.68 -4.73 -23.07
N ARG A 423 6.63 -6.03 -22.74
CA ARG A 423 7.50 -7.07 -23.33
C ARG A 423 6.77 -8.35 -23.72
N GLY A 424 5.48 -8.49 -23.37
CA GLY A 424 4.69 -9.69 -23.58
C GLY A 424 4.88 -10.75 -22.49
N VAL A 425 3.83 -11.53 -22.25
CA VAL A 425 3.75 -12.57 -21.20
C VAL A 425 4.82 -13.67 -21.31
N TRP A 426 5.37 -13.88 -22.50
CA TRP A 426 6.48 -14.83 -22.73
C TRP A 426 7.83 -14.34 -22.19
N LYS A 427 7.96 -13.06 -21.80
CA LYS A 427 9.15 -12.54 -21.15
C LYS A 427 9.08 -12.82 -19.65
N SER A 428 10.13 -13.44 -19.11
CA SER A 428 10.19 -13.70 -17.66
C SER A 428 10.21 -12.41 -16.83
N PRO A 429 9.40 -12.31 -15.76
CA PRO A 429 9.31 -11.15 -14.88
C PRO A 429 10.43 -11.13 -13.83
N ALA A 430 11.68 -11.17 -14.30
CA ALA A 430 12.89 -11.14 -13.50
C ALA A 430 13.93 -10.21 -14.13
N ASN A 431 14.95 -9.85 -13.33
CA ASN A 431 15.91 -8.78 -13.61
C ASN A 431 15.21 -7.42 -13.82
N VAL A 432 14.25 -7.13 -12.94
CA VAL A 432 13.47 -5.90 -12.92
C VAL A 432 13.57 -5.28 -11.52
N SER A 433 13.78 -3.96 -11.47
CA SER A 433 13.88 -3.22 -10.22
C SER A 433 12.51 -3.01 -9.57
N LEU A 434 12.50 -2.97 -8.24
CA LEU A 434 11.30 -2.67 -7.46
C LEU A 434 11.26 -1.20 -7.04
N ASN A 435 10.09 -0.56 -7.18
CA ASN A 435 9.79 0.77 -6.71
C ASN A 435 9.20 0.75 -5.30
N LEU A 436 9.41 1.83 -4.54
CA LEU A 436 9.01 1.98 -3.12
C LEU A 436 9.62 0.92 -2.18
N VAL A 437 10.76 0.35 -2.57
CA VAL A 437 11.49 -0.67 -1.81
C VAL A 437 12.89 -0.15 -1.50
N ALA A 438 13.24 -0.09 -0.22
CA ALA A 438 14.60 0.24 0.21
C ALA A 438 15.55 -0.97 0.08
N GLY A 439 15.01 -2.17 0.26
CA GLY A 439 15.72 -3.43 0.02
C GLY A 439 14.97 -4.65 0.54
N PRO A 440 15.50 -5.86 0.30
CA PRO A 440 14.99 -7.07 0.94
C PRO A 440 15.25 -7.02 2.45
N SER A 441 14.34 -7.57 3.26
CA SER A 441 14.47 -7.71 4.71
C SER A 441 15.70 -8.53 5.09
N VAL A 442 16.00 -9.56 4.30
CA VAL A 442 17.16 -10.44 4.44
C VAL A 442 18.05 -10.33 3.20
N LYS A 443 19.34 -10.11 3.40
CA LYS A 443 20.30 -10.09 2.28
C LYS A 443 20.63 -11.52 1.87
N ILE A 444 20.32 -11.85 0.62
CA ILE A 444 20.56 -13.18 0.04
C ILE A 444 21.81 -13.15 -0.85
N ASP A 445 22.81 -13.93 -0.47
CA ASP A 445 24.00 -14.16 -1.30
C ASP A 445 23.73 -15.22 -2.39
N SER A 446 24.75 -15.52 -3.20
CA SER A 446 24.57 -16.44 -4.31
C SER A 446 24.41 -17.89 -3.87
N LEU A 447 25.07 -18.32 -2.79
CA LEU A 447 24.98 -19.69 -2.30
C LEU A 447 23.60 -19.99 -1.71
N VAL A 448 23.06 -19.06 -0.93
CA VAL A 448 21.71 -19.15 -0.38
C VAL A 448 20.69 -19.15 -1.52
N ASN A 449 20.85 -18.26 -2.51
CA ASN A 449 20.00 -18.23 -3.70
C ASN A 449 20.00 -19.56 -4.46
N ASP A 450 21.15 -20.23 -4.63
CA ASP A 450 21.23 -21.51 -5.34
C ASP A 450 20.28 -22.55 -4.73
N ASN A 451 20.21 -22.61 -3.39
CA ASN A 451 19.33 -23.53 -2.66
C ASN A 451 17.84 -23.10 -2.71
N PHE A 452 17.55 -21.79 -2.78
CA PHE A 452 16.19 -21.30 -3.02
C PHE A 452 15.69 -21.65 -4.43
N ASN A 453 16.58 -21.49 -5.41
CA ASN A 453 16.27 -21.64 -6.82
C ASN A 453 16.21 -23.11 -7.27
N VAL A 454 17.17 -23.96 -6.90
CA VAL A 454 17.19 -25.41 -7.20
C VAL A 454 17.25 -26.18 -5.89
N HIS A 455 16.16 -26.87 -5.54
CA HIS A 455 16.08 -27.63 -4.29
C HIS A 455 15.80 -29.13 -4.56
N SER A 456 16.25 -29.99 -3.65
CA SER A 456 16.06 -31.45 -3.74
C SER A 456 14.60 -31.88 -3.70
N SER A 457 13.73 -31.08 -3.09
CA SER A 457 12.28 -31.31 -3.05
C SER A 457 11.56 -31.05 -4.38
N GLY A 458 12.24 -30.51 -5.39
CA GLY A 458 11.62 -30.11 -6.66
C GLY A 458 11.00 -28.72 -6.66
N LYS A 459 10.88 -28.08 -5.48
CA LYS A 459 10.13 -26.83 -5.28
C LYS A 459 11.04 -25.61 -5.25
N SER A 460 10.87 -24.72 -6.22
CA SER A 460 11.62 -23.46 -6.31
C SER A 460 10.91 -22.33 -5.58
N ILE A 461 11.72 -21.39 -5.07
CA ILE A 461 11.29 -20.11 -4.52
C ILE A 461 12.14 -19.04 -5.21
N ASN A 462 11.49 -18.00 -5.72
CA ASN A 462 12.16 -16.91 -6.42
C ASN A 462 12.67 -15.88 -5.42
N VAL A 463 13.94 -15.50 -5.53
CA VAL A 463 14.53 -14.54 -4.59
C VAL A 463 14.51 -13.11 -5.11
N ILE A 464 14.39 -12.15 -4.21
CA ILE A 464 14.58 -10.72 -4.46
C ILE A 464 15.92 -10.32 -3.84
N ARG A 465 16.79 -9.69 -4.63
CA ARG A 465 18.19 -9.43 -4.25
C ARG A 465 18.60 -7.99 -4.47
N SER A 466 19.43 -7.48 -3.57
CA SER A 466 20.10 -6.18 -3.76
C SER A 466 21.45 -6.35 -4.42
N PHE A 467 21.71 -5.52 -5.43
CA PHE A 467 22.97 -5.45 -6.15
C PHE A 467 23.52 -4.02 -6.08
N THR A 468 24.80 -3.91 -5.71
CA THR A 468 25.51 -2.62 -5.73
C THR A 468 25.45 -2.01 -7.14
N GLY A 469 24.94 -0.78 -7.24
CA GLY A 469 24.81 -0.04 -8.50
C GLY A 469 23.60 -0.41 -9.37
N LYS A 470 22.82 -1.44 -9.03
CA LYS A 470 21.57 -1.79 -9.74
C LYS A 470 20.31 -1.72 -8.86
N GLY A 471 20.47 -1.58 -7.54
CA GLY A 471 19.36 -1.55 -6.60
C GLY A 471 18.82 -2.94 -6.30
N THR A 472 17.55 -3.02 -5.90
CA THR A 472 16.86 -4.27 -5.56
C THR A 472 16.11 -4.80 -6.77
N LEU A 473 16.45 -6.03 -7.18
CA LEU A 473 15.93 -6.69 -8.36
C LEU A 473 15.19 -7.98 -8.00
N VAL A 474 14.10 -8.25 -8.72
CA VAL A 474 13.50 -9.59 -8.77
C VAL A 474 14.50 -10.52 -9.47
N TRP A 475 14.92 -11.60 -8.81
CA TRP A 475 16.04 -12.44 -9.27
C TRP A 475 15.68 -13.92 -9.37
N GLY A 476 14.44 -14.22 -9.75
CA GLY A 476 13.96 -15.56 -10.06
C GLY A 476 12.69 -15.52 -10.91
N ALA A 477 12.49 -16.54 -11.76
CA ALA A 477 11.33 -16.65 -12.64
C ALA A 477 10.82 -18.09 -12.81
N ARG A 478 10.97 -18.91 -11.77
CA ARG A 478 10.50 -20.29 -11.74
C ARG A 478 9.12 -20.40 -11.10
N THR A 479 8.33 -21.35 -11.58
CA THR A 479 7.10 -21.77 -10.89
C THR A 479 7.47 -22.57 -9.64
N LEU A 480 6.49 -22.99 -8.84
CA LEU A 480 6.73 -23.93 -7.75
C LEU A 480 7.18 -25.30 -8.27
N ASP A 481 6.88 -25.66 -9.53
CA ASP A 481 7.34 -26.89 -10.19
C ASP A 481 8.74 -26.71 -10.83
N GLY A 482 9.68 -26.27 -10.01
CA GLY A 482 10.97 -25.74 -10.44
C GLY A 482 11.91 -26.75 -11.11
N ASN A 483 11.81 -28.04 -10.76
CA ASN A 483 12.63 -29.08 -11.39
C ASN A 483 11.99 -29.69 -12.64
N SER A 484 10.76 -29.29 -12.99
CA SER A 484 10.09 -29.72 -14.21
C SER A 484 10.92 -29.41 -15.47
N ASN A 485 10.79 -30.24 -16.49
CA ASN A 485 11.38 -29.95 -17.81
C ASN A 485 10.44 -29.13 -18.69
N GLU A 486 9.14 -29.14 -18.37
CA GLU A 486 8.07 -28.51 -19.14
C GLU A 486 7.64 -27.20 -18.48
N TRP A 487 7.27 -27.25 -17.20
CA TRP A 487 6.56 -26.17 -16.51
C TRP A 487 7.43 -25.36 -15.55
N ARG A 488 8.75 -25.43 -15.71
CA ARG A 488 9.73 -24.77 -14.83
C ARG A 488 9.55 -23.27 -14.72
N TYR A 489 9.22 -22.60 -15.82
CA TYR A 489 9.31 -21.15 -15.95
C TYR A 489 7.94 -20.48 -15.95
N ILE A 490 7.84 -19.40 -15.18
CA ILE A 490 6.61 -18.58 -15.04
C ILE A 490 6.12 -18.11 -16.40
N SER A 491 7.02 -17.57 -17.22
CA SER A 491 6.66 -17.06 -18.55
C SER A 491 6.16 -18.15 -19.50
N VAL A 492 6.61 -19.40 -19.35
CA VAL A 492 6.13 -20.51 -20.15
C VAL A 492 4.71 -20.89 -19.72
N ARG A 493 4.47 -21.12 -18.42
CA ARG A 493 3.12 -21.46 -17.93
C ARG A 493 2.10 -20.36 -18.25
N ARG A 494 2.44 -19.10 -17.97
CA ARG A 494 1.51 -17.98 -18.19
C ARG A 494 1.24 -17.72 -19.67
N PHE A 495 2.22 -17.93 -20.55
CA PHE A 495 1.97 -17.87 -21.99
C PHE A 495 1.02 -18.98 -22.44
N TYR A 496 1.15 -20.21 -21.91
CA TYR A 496 0.20 -21.29 -22.18
C TYR A 496 -1.21 -20.93 -21.70
N ASN A 497 -1.38 -20.44 -20.46
CA ASN A 497 -2.69 -20.00 -19.96
C ASN A 497 -3.35 -18.99 -20.92
N MET A 498 -2.61 -17.96 -21.36
CA MET A 498 -3.11 -16.95 -22.28
C MET A 498 -3.53 -17.54 -23.62
N VAL A 499 -2.72 -18.42 -24.21
CA VAL A 499 -3.04 -19.04 -25.51
C VAL A 499 -4.23 -19.99 -25.39
N GLU A 500 -4.29 -20.80 -24.32
CA GLU A 500 -5.38 -21.73 -24.04
C GLU A 500 -6.71 -20.97 -23.93
N GLU A 501 -6.75 -19.89 -23.16
CA GLU A 501 -7.97 -19.10 -22.97
C GLU A 501 -8.36 -18.32 -24.24
N SER A 502 -7.39 -17.65 -24.89
CA SER A 502 -7.66 -16.91 -26.14
C SER A 502 -8.23 -17.83 -27.23
N VAL A 503 -7.65 -19.01 -27.41
CA VAL A 503 -8.12 -19.98 -28.40
C VAL A 503 -9.47 -20.57 -28.01
N LYS A 504 -9.72 -20.80 -26.72
CA LYS A 504 -11.02 -21.26 -26.20
C LYS A 504 -12.12 -20.26 -26.52
N GLU A 505 -11.99 -19.00 -26.11
CA GLU A 505 -12.97 -17.94 -26.39
C GLU A 505 -13.23 -17.78 -27.90
N ALA A 506 -12.16 -17.75 -28.70
CA ALA A 506 -12.30 -17.61 -30.15
C ALA A 506 -12.98 -18.82 -30.81
N SER A 507 -12.85 -20.01 -30.22
CA SER A 507 -13.44 -21.24 -30.75
C SER A 507 -14.93 -21.38 -30.42
N GLU A 508 -15.46 -20.63 -29.44
CA GLU A 508 -16.87 -20.71 -29.03
C GLU A 508 -17.85 -20.42 -30.17
N GLN A 509 -17.50 -19.52 -31.09
CA GLN A 509 -18.32 -19.17 -32.24
C GLN A 509 -18.59 -20.36 -33.20
N PHE A 510 -17.79 -21.43 -33.10
CA PHE A 510 -17.95 -22.64 -33.91
C PHE A 510 -18.79 -23.71 -33.22
N VAL A 511 -19.23 -23.48 -31.97
CA VAL A 511 -20.16 -24.38 -31.29
C VAL A 511 -21.49 -24.35 -32.03
N PHE A 512 -22.01 -25.54 -32.36
CA PHE A 512 -23.21 -25.76 -33.19
C PHE A 512 -23.06 -25.43 -34.70
N GLU A 513 -21.88 -25.07 -35.18
CA GLU A 513 -21.61 -25.08 -36.62
C GLU A 513 -21.59 -26.52 -37.18
N PRO A 514 -21.86 -26.73 -38.48
CA PRO A 514 -21.71 -28.04 -39.09
C PRO A 514 -20.32 -28.64 -38.84
N ASN A 515 -20.25 -29.84 -38.26
CA ASN A 515 -19.00 -30.55 -38.00
C ASN A 515 -18.46 -31.18 -39.29
N ASP A 516 -17.99 -30.34 -40.21
CA ASP A 516 -17.48 -30.71 -41.53
C ASP A 516 -16.10 -30.10 -41.82
N ALA A 517 -15.49 -30.53 -42.93
CA ALA A 517 -14.16 -30.09 -43.33
C ALA A 517 -14.03 -28.58 -43.52
N ASN A 518 -15.11 -27.86 -43.89
CA ASN A 518 -15.04 -26.41 -44.05
C ASN A 518 -14.89 -25.71 -42.70
N THR A 519 -15.64 -26.15 -41.69
CA THR A 519 -15.51 -25.65 -40.32
C THR A 519 -14.12 -25.94 -39.77
N TRP A 520 -13.59 -27.15 -39.99
CA TRP A 520 -12.26 -27.54 -39.52
C TRP A 520 -11.15 -26.64 -40.10
N VAL A 521 -11.22 -26.36 -41.41
CA VAL A 521 -10.24 -25.48 -42.07
C VAL A 521 -10.30 -24.05 -41.53
N LYS A 522 -11.50 -23.53 -41.21
CA LYS A 522 -11.65 -22.20 -40.61
C LYS A 522 -11.04 -22.13 -39.22
N VAL A 523 -11.33 -23.11 -38.36
CA VAL A 523 -10.77 -23.20 -37.00
C VAL A 523 -9.24 -23.31 -37.05
N LYS A 524 -8.72 -24.19 -37.92
CA LYS A 524 -7.28 -24.35 -38.13
C LYS A 524 -6.64 -23.02 -38.52
N ALA A 525 -7.14 -22.38 -39.57
CA ALA A 525 -6.57 -21.14 -40.09
C ALA A 525 -6.63 -20.01 -39.05
N MET A 526 -7.72 -19.90 -38.28
CA MET A 526 -7.85 -18.94 -37.19
C MET A 526 -6.73 -19.09 -36.15
N ILE A 527 -6.52 -20.32 -35.66
CA ILE A 527 -5.51 -20.62 -34.63
C ILE A 527 -4.10 -20.45 -35.21
N GLU A 528 -3.83 -20.94 -36.42
CA GLU A 528 -2.52 -20.79 -37.07
C GLU A 528 -2.17 -19.31 -37.27
N ASN A 529 -3.12 -18.49 -37.72
CA ASN A 529 -2.89 -17.05 -37.90
C ASN A 529 -2.52 -16.37 -36.59
N PHE A 530 -3.20 -16.71 -35.49
CA PHE A 530 -2.87 -16.19 -34.16
C PHE A 530 -1.45 -16.59 -33.72
N LEU A 531 -1.10 -17.87 -33.83
CA LEU A 531 0.22 -18.37 -33.44
C LEU A 531 1.35 -17.82 -34.32
N ILE A 532 1.08 -17.50 -35.59
CA ILE A 532 2.02 -16.77 -36.46
C ILE A 532 2.32 -15.38 -35.91
N LEU A 533 1.30 -14.66 -35.40
CA LEU A 533 1.52 -13.34 -34.79
C LEU A 533 2.38 -13.46 -33.53
N GLN A 534 2.10 -14.45 -32.68
CA GLN A 534 2.91 -14.72 -31.47
C GLN A 534 4.35 -15.11 -31.81
N TRP A 535 4.55 -15.94 -32.85
CA TRP A 535 5.89 -16.29 -33.34
C TRP A 535 6.65 -15.07 -33.87
N ARG A 536 5.99 -14.20 -34.65
CA ARG A 536 6.58 -12.94 -35.16
C ARG A 536 6.96 -11.99 -34.02
N ALA A 537 6.20 -11.99 -32.93
CA ALA A 537 6.52 -11.22 -31.73
C ALA A 537 7.68 -11.81 -30.89
N GLY A 538 8.17 -13.01 -31.24
CA GLY A 538 9.27 -13.69 -30.56
C GLY A 538 8.85 -14.57 -29.36
N ALA A 539 7.54 -14.80 -29.19
CA ALA A 539 7.02 -15.62 -28.11
C ALA A 539 7.32 -17.12 -28.30
N LEU A 540 7.39 -17.56 -29.56
CA LEU A 540 7.66 -18.94 -29.94
C LEU A 540 9.04 -19.06 -30.60
N MET A 541 9.76 -20.13 -30.29
CA MET A 541 11.08 -20.45 -30.84
C MET A 541 10.96 -21.20 -32.16
N GLY A 542 11.86 -20.90 -33.09
CA GLY A 542 11.94 -21.62 -34.36
C GLY A 542 12.28 -20.66 -35.48
N SER A 543 13.10 -21.12 -36.43
CA SER A 543 13.47 -20.32 -37.61
C SER A 543 12.31 -20.15 -38.61
N LYS A 544 11.26 -20.97 -38.49
CA LYS A 544 10.05 -20.95 -39.32
C LYS A 544 8.83 -21.34 -38.46
N PRO A 545 7.60 -20.95 -38.84
CA PRO A 545 6.39 -21.26 -38.08
C PRO A 545 6.21 -22.76 -37.78
N GLU A 546 6.56 -23.64 -38.72
CA GLU A 546 6.36 -25.09 -38.59
C GLU A 546 7.32 -25.74 -37.58
N HIS A 547 8.41 -25.05 -37.21
CA HIS A 547 9.28 -25.45 -36.10
C HIS A 547 8.76 -24.95 -34.75
N ALA A 548 7.92 -23.91 -34.77
CA ALA A 548 7.51 -23.17 -33.60
C ALA A 548 6.17 -23.64 -33.03
N PHE A 549 5.25 -24.06 -33.88
CA PHE A 549 3.98 -24.63 -33.47
C PHE A 549 3.41 -25.56 -34.55
N PHE A 550 2.40 -26.35 -34.16
CA PHE A 550 1.54 -27.05 -35.10
C PHE A 550 0.07 -26.98 -34.66
N VAL A 551 -0.83 -27.01 -35.62
CA VAL A 551 -2.28 -27.15 -35.41
C VAL A 551 -2.78 -28.28 -36.31
N LYS A 552 -3.29 -29.34 -35.71
CA LYS A 552 -3.85 -30.50 -36.42
C LYS A 552 -5.35 -30.59 -36.15
N ILE A 553 -6.11 -30.86 -37.20
CA ILE A 553 -7.56 -31.03 -37.14
C ILE A 553 -8.05 -31.69 -38.43
N GLY A 554 -8.69 -32.86 -38.29
CA GLY A 554 -9.32 -33.52 -39.41
C GLY A 554 -9.64 -34.99 -39.18
N LEU A 555 -10.49 -35.54 -40.05
CA LEU A 555 -10.83 -36.97 -40.06
C LEU A 555 -9.60 -37.80 -40.47
N GLY A 556 -9.21 -38.74 -39.62
CA GLY A 556 -8.00 -39.55 -39.80
C GLY A 556 -6.70 -38.85 -39.40
N GLU A 557 -6.77 -37.59 -38.94
CA GLU A 557 -5.64 -36.86 -38.35
C GLU A 557 -5.78 -36.79 -36.83
N THR A 558 -6.83 -36.12 -36.34
CA THR A 558 -7.14 -35.97 -34.90
C THR A 558 -8.47 -36.61 -34.50
N MET A 559 -9.34 -36.92 -35.46
CA MET A 559 -10.69 -37.43 -35.22
C MET A 559 -10.94 -38.75 -35.96
N THR A 560 -11.71 -39.62 -35.34
CA THR A 560 -12.31 -40.80 -35.99
C THR A 560 -13.69 -40.48 -36.56
N GLN A 561 -14.25 -41.39 -37.36
CA GLN A 561 -15.62 -41.23 -37.85
C GLN A 561 -16.65 -41.23 -36.71
N ASP A 562 -16.39 -42.02 -35.66
CA ASP A 562 -17.23 -42.05 -34.46
C ASP A 562 -17.18 -40.72 -33.69
N ASP A 563 -16.03 -40.05 -33.64
CA ASP A 563 -15.93 -38.72 -33.02
C ASP A 563 -16.82 -37.70 -33.74
N VAL A 564 -16.77 -37.69 -35.07
CA VAL A 564 -17.59 -36.80 -35.90
C VAL A 564 -19.09 -37.10 -35.73
N LEU A 565 -19.47 -38.38 -35.75
CA LEU A 565 -20.87 -38.80 -35.54
C LEU A 565 -21.40 -38.45 -34.15
N ASN A 566 -20.53 -38.47 -33.14
CA ASN A 566 -20.84 -38.03 -31.78
C ASN A 566 -20.73 -36.50 -31.60
N GLY A 567 -20.53 -35.74 -32.68
CA GLY A 567 -20.48 -34.28 -32.66
C GLY A 567 -19.21 -33.69 -32.03
N LYS A 568 -18.13 -34.46 -31.92
CA LYS A 568 -16.85 -33.99 -31.38
C LYS A 568 -15.98 -33.42 -32.49
N MET A 569 -15.36 -32.28 -32.21
CA MET A 569 -14.30 -31.68 -33.01
C MET A 569 -13.03 -31.60 -32.16
N ILE A 570 -11.99 -32.35 -32.54
CA ILE A 570 -10.74 -32.46 -31.75
C ILE A 570 -9.62 -31.71 -32.47
N VAL A 571 -9.04 -30.72 -31.79
CA VAL A 571 -7.92 -29.90 -32.28
C VAL A 571 -6.70 -30.19 -31.42
N GLU A 572 -5.59 -30.57 -32.06
CA GLU A 572 -4.31 -30.80 -31.37
C GLU A 572 -3.37 -29.63 -31.68
N ILE A 573 -2.93 -28.92 -30.64
CA ILE A 573 -2.08 -27.73 -30.75
C ILE A 573 -0.78 -27.99 -29.97
N GLY A 574 0.36 -27.79 -30.62
CA GLY A 574 1.68 -27.85 -29.97
C GLY A 574 2.43 -26.54 -30.13
N LEU A 575 3.13 -26.11 -29.08
CA LEU A 575 3.84 -24.82 -29.01
C LEU A 575 5.28 -25.01 -28.53
N ALA A 576 6.22 -24.28 -29.10
CA ALA A 576 7.62 -24.20 -28.65
C ALA A 576 7.91 -22.84 -28.03
N VAL A 577 7.44 -22.59 -26.81
CA VAL A 577 7.56 -21.28 -26.14
C VAL A 577 9.02 -20.94 -25.82
N THR A 578 9.38 -19.67 -25.98
CA THR A 578 10.71 -19.14 -25.64
C THR A 578 11.02 -19.30 -24.16
N ARG A 579 12.19 -19.89 -23.85
CA ARG A 579 12.69 -20.08 -22.48
C ARG A 579 13.73 -19.01 -22.13
N PRO A 580 13.76 -18.52 -20.87
CA PRO A 580 14.76 -17.55 -20.45
C PRO A 580 16.17 -18.18 -20.37
N ALA A 581 17.19 -17.37 -20.69
CA ALA A 581 18.58 -17.71 -20.41
C ALA A 581 18.90 -17.42 -18.93
N GLU A 582 18.72 -18.42 -18.07
CA GLU A 582 18.95 -18.30 -16.61
C GLU A 582 20.45 -18.30 -16.24
N PHE A 583 21.27 -19.03 -17.00
CA PHE A 583 22.71 -19.17 -16.75
C PHE A 583 23.52 -18.75 -17.99
N ILE A 584 24.49 -17.85 -17.80
CA ILE A 584 25.47 -17.47 -18.82
C ILE A 584 26.85 -17.94 -18.34
N ILE A 585 27.44 -18.90 -19.06
CA ILE A 585 28.74 -19.50 -18.73
C ILE A 585 29.79 -18.98 -19.69
N LEU A 586 30.71 -18.13 -19.21
CA LEU A 586 31.85 -17.65 -19.98
C LEU A 586 33.04 -18.61 -19.79
N ARG A 587 33.48 -19.24 -20.88
CA ARG A 587 34.64 -20.14 -20.89
C ARG A 587 35.81 -19.43 -21.58
N PHE A 588 36.82 -19.05 -20.81
CA PHE A 588 38.04 -18.43 -21.34
C PHE A 588 39.09 -19.49 -21.63
N SER A 589 39.72 -19.41 -22.80
CA SER A 589 40.93 -20.18 -23.12
C SER A 589 42.04 -19.25 -23.56
N HIS A 590 43.25 -19.51 -23.09
CA HIS A 590 44.43 -18.80 -23.57
C HIS A 590 44.92 -19.49 -24.85
N LYS A 591 44.76 -18.82 -26.00
CA LYS A 591 45.24 -19.31 -27.28
C LYS A 591 46.69 -18.85 -27.50
N MET A 592 47.64 -19.78 -27.44
CA MET A 592 49.01 -19.54 -27.90
C MET A 592 49.00 -19.48 -29.44
N LEU A 593 49.74 -18.52 -30.02
CA LEU A 593 49.96 -18.46 -31.46
C LEU A 593 50.69 -19.74 -31.89
N GLU A 594 50.08 -20.49 -32.81
CA GLU A 594 50.75 -21.63 -33.45
C GLU A 594 51.94 -21.08 -34.24
N ALA A 595 53.13 -21.60 -33.92
CA ALA A 595 54.40 -21.19 -34.52
C ALA A 595 54.58 -21.73 -35.95
#